data_AF-A0A097QVB4-F1
#
_entry.id   AF-A0A097QVB4-F1
#
_cell.length_a   1.000
_cell.length_b   1.000
_cell.length_c   1.000
_cell.angle_alpha   90.00
_cell.angle_beta   90.00
_cell.angle_gamma   90.00
#
_symmetry.space_group_name_H-M   'P 1'
#
loop_
_entity.id
_entity.type
_entity.pdbx_description
1 polymer ?
#
loop_
_entity_poly.entity_id
_entity_poly.type
_entity_poly.pdbx_seq_one_letter_code
_entity_poly.pdbx_strand_id
1 'polypeptide(L)'
;MAENANTVIEKNGYLVVGKAEGVVEIDVDTFLCKGCGICVEMCPRKVFEWSKGLSEKGVHYPVPVHAEKCVKCKLCELLCPDFAISVRW
;
A
#
# COMPACT_ATOMS: atom_id res chain seq x y z
N MET A 1 12.08 5.58 11.99
CA MET A 1 11.21 6.08 10.92
C MET A 1 11.93 5.71 9.64
N ALA A 2 11.43 4.72 8.90
CA ALA A 2 12.15 4.16 7.77
C ALA A 2 11.83 5.01 6.52
N GLU A 3 12.60 6.08 6.35
CA GLU A 3 12.70 6.80 5.09
C GLU A 3 13.65 5.98 4.19
N ASN A 4 13.10 5.07 3.38
CA ASN A 4 13.87 4.51 2.27
C ASN A 4 13.93 5.58 1.18
N ALA A 5 15.14 5.94 0.77
CA ALA A 5 15.49 7.18 0.04
C ALA A 5 14.74 7.48 -1.28
N ASN A 6 13.81 6.64 -1.74
CA ASN A 6 13.12 6.76 -3.03
C ASN A 6 11.59 6.61 -2.96
N THR A 7 10.99 6.47 -1.77
CA THR A 7 9.52 6.37 -1.62
C THR A 7 9.00 7.45 -0.69
N VAL A 8 8.01 8.21 -1.15
CA VAL A 8 7.25 9.18 -0.37
C VAL A 8 5.93 8.55 0.05
N ILE A 9 5.62 8.62 1.35
CA ILE A 9 4.35 8.15 1.91
C ILE A 9 3.50 9.35 2.34
N GLU A 10 2.27 9.41 1.83
CA GLU A 10 1.30 10.45 2.18
C GLU A 10 -0.03 9.82 2.62
N LYS A 11 -0.74 10.46 3.55
CA LYS A 11 -2.11 10.06 3.92
C LYS A 11 -3.03 11.28 3.84
N ASN A 12 -3.99 11.23 2.92
CA ASN A 12 -4.99 12.27 2.69
C ASN A 12 -6.40 11.69 2.94
N GLY A 13 -6.94 11.95 4.13
CA GLY A 13 -8.18 11.31 4.56
C GLY A 13 -8.01 9.78 4.63
N TYR A 14 -8.83 9.06 3.88
CA TYR A 14 -8.77 7.59 3.82
C TYR A 14 -7.71 7.06 2.86
N LEU A 15 -7.11 7.90 2.03
CA LEU A 15 -6.18 7.45 0.99
C LEU A 15 -4.74 7.51 1.49
N VAL A 16 -4.09 6.36 1.53
CA VAL A 16 -2.66 6.22 1.83
C VAL A 16 -1.93 5.95 0.53
N VAL A 17 -0.99 6.82 0.17
CA VAL A 17 -0.27 6.77 -1.10
C VAL A 17 1.19 6.48 -0.82
N GLY A 18 1.75 5.48 -1.51
CA GLY A 18 3.20 5.32 -1.63
C GLY A 18 3.65 5.57 -3.05
N LYS A 19 4.47 6.61 -3.21
CA LYS A 19 4.95 7.07 -4.50
C LYS A 19 6.46 6.92 -4.58
N ALA A 20 6.92 6.22 -5.61
CA ALA A 20 8.32 6.19 -6.01
C ALA A 20 8.45 6.81 -7.40
N GLU A 21 9.15 7.94 -7.49
CA GLU A 21 9.20 8.75 -8.70
C GLU A 21 9.82 8.00 -9.88
N GLY A 22 9.15 8.04 -11.03
CA GLY A 22 9.52 7.27 -12.23
C GLY A 22 9.27 5.75 -12.12
N VAL A 23 8.79 5.26 -10.97
CA VAL A 23 8.55 3.83 -10.72
C VAL A 23 7.06 3.53 -10.65
N VAL A 24 6.36 4.02 -9.62
CA VAL A 24 4.97 3.66 -9.34
C VAL A 24 4.33 4.63 -8.34
N GLU A 25 3.00 4.73 -8.39
CA GLU A 25 2.14 5.28 -7.35
C GLU A 25 1.15 4.19 -6.92
N ILE A 26 1.15 3.85 -5.63
CA ILE A 26 0.28 2.82 -5.06
C ILE A 26 -0.64 3.47 -4.05
N ASP A 27 -1.94 3.40 -4.32
CA ASP A 27 -2.98 3.90 -3.44
C ASP A 27 -3.56 2.76 -2.61
N VAL A 28 -3.77 3.01 -1.32
CA VAL A 28 -4.51 2.15 -0.40
C VAL A 28 -5.64 2.95 0.21
N ASP A 29 -6.87 2.63 -0.14
CA ASP A 29 -8.08 3.19 0.47
C ASP A 29 -8.36 2.46 1.80
N THR A 30 -8.10 3.14 2.91
CA THR A 30 -8.28 2.62 4.26
C THR A 30 -9.74 2.51 4.70
N PHE A 31 -10.65 3.20 4.01
CA PHE A 31 -12.09 3.03 4.22
C PHE A 31 -12.59 1.73 3.58
N LEU A 32 -12.06 1.35 2.41
CA LEU A 32 -12.38 0.06 1.79
C LEU A 32 -11.62 -1.10 2.42
N CYS A 33 -10.36 -0.88 2.83
CA CYS A 33 -9.51 -1.91 3.40
C CYS A 33 -10.08 -2.49 4.70
N LYS A 34 -10.14 -3.83 4.78
CA LYS A 34 -10.51 -4.58 5.99
C LYS A 34 -9.35 -5.23 6.74
N GLY A 35 -8.11 -4.92 6.36
CA GLY A 35 -6.91 -5.44 7.03
C GLY A 35 -6.65 -6.94 6.84
N CYS A 36 -7.05 -7.54 5.70
CA CYS A 36 -6.91 -8.98 5.46
C CYS A 36 -5.46 -9.48 5.23
N GLY A 37 -4.53 -8.59 4.90
CA GLY A 37 -3.10 -8.92 4.78
C GLY A 37 -2.67 -9.62 3.49
N ILE A 38 -3.60 -9.96 2.58
CA ILE A 38 -3.28 -10.67 1.33
C ILE A 38 -2.18 -9.97 0.52
N CYS A 39 -2.27 -8.64 0.38
CA CYS A 39 -1.27 -7.85 -0.34
C CYS A 39 0.11 -7.84 0.33
N VAL A 40 0.16 -7.88 1.67
CA VAL A 40 1.40 -7.91 2.45
C VAL A 40 2.10 -9.26 2.25
N GLU A 41 1.33 -10.35 2.32
CA GLU A 41 1.88 -11.70 2.18
C GLU A 41 2.28 -12.02 0.74
N MET A 42 1.37 -11.78 -0.21
CA MET A 42 1.54 -12.19 -1.61
C MET A 42 2.49 -11.31 -2.42
N CYS A 43 2.83 -10.10 -1.95
CA CYS A 43 3.75 -9.25 -2.69
C CYS A 43 5.16 -9.89 -2.70
N PRO A 44 5.68 -10.35 -3.86
CA PRO A 44 6.97 -11.01 -3.93
C PRO A 44 8.15 -10.06 -3.67
N ARG A 45 7.89 -8.74 -3.76
CA ARG A 45 8.87 -7.67 -3.53
C ARG A 45 8.78 -7.07 -2.13
N LYS A 46 7.85 -7.56 -1.30
CA LYS A 46 7.60 -7.07 0.07
C LYS A 46 7.49 -5.54 0.13
N VAL A 47 6.61 -5.00 -0.73
CA VAL A 47 6.36 -3.55 -0.85
C VAL A 47 5.68 -2.98 0.38
N PHE A 48 4.81 -3.77 1.02
CA PHE A 48 3.92 -3.30 2.07
C PHE A 48 4.45 -3.64 3.47
N GLU A 49 4.29 -2.70 4.39
CA GLU A 49 4.36 -2.92 5.85
C GLU A 49 3.00 -2.64 6.48
N TRP A 50 2.78 -3.12 7.70
CA TRP A 50 1.55 -2.81 8.43
C TRP A 50 1.60 -1.38 8.99
N SER A 51 0.44 -0.70 8.96
CA SER A 51 0.27 0.59 9.62
C SER A 51 0.55 0.49 11.11
N LYS A 52 1.14 1.54 11.69
CA LYS A 52 1.34 1.60 13.15
C LYS A 52 0.04 1.85 13.92
N GLY A 53 -0.87 2.60 13.30
CA GLY A 53 -2.20 2.90 13.85
C GLY A 53 -3.30 2.10 13.17
N LEU A 54 -4.49 2.16 13.75
CA LEU A 54 -5.70 1.57 13.18
C LEU A 54 -6.35 2.54 12.19
N SER A 55 -7.05 2.00 11.19
CA SER A 55 -7.99 2.76 10.36
C SER A 55 -9.27 3.07 11.14
N GLU A 56 -10.18 3.76 10.47
CA GLU A 56 -11.50 4.14 10.97
C GLU A 56 -12.42 2.93 11.20
N LYS A 57 -12.04 1.78 10.63
CA LYS A 57 -12.69 0.48 10.86
C LYS A 57 -12.03 -0.35 11.97
N GLY A 58 -11.04 0.21 12.66
CA GLY A 58 -10.34 -0.46 13.77
C GLY A 58 -9.38 -1.57 13.33
N VAL A 59 -8.91 -1.54 12.07
CA VAL A 59 -7.99 -2.54 11.52
C VAL A 59 -6.64 -1.93 11.14
N HIS A 60 -5.57 -2.70 11.22
CA HIS A 60 -4.31 -2.34 10.58
C HIS A 60 -4.47 -2.44 9.06
N TYR A 61 -3.89 -1.49 8.33
CA TYR A 61 -3.93 -1.42 6.87
C TYR A 61 -2.50 -1.49 6.30
N PRO A 62 -2.33 -1.96 5.05
CA PRO A 62 -1.02 -2.03 4.42
C PRO A 62 -0.55 -0.63 4.00
N VAL A 63 0.72 -0.31 4.26
CA VAL A 63 1.39 0.91 3.83
C VAL A 63 2.48 0.53 2.83
N PRO A 64 2.43 1.03 1.58
CA PRO A 64 3.41 0.71 0.52
C PRO A 64 4.77 1.43 0.72
N VAL A 65 5.42 1.20 1.85
CA VAL A 65 6.68 1.84 2.27
C VAL A 65 7.87 1.58 1.33
N HIS A 66 7.86 0.46 0.60
CA HIS A 66 8.92 0.09 -0.35
C HIS A 66 8.43 0.16 -1.80
N ALA A 67 7.66 1.20 -2.16
CA ALA A 67 7.10 1.38 -3.49
C ALA A 67 8.17 1.35 -4.60
N GLU A 68 9.40 1.76 -4.30
CA GLU A 68 10.56 1.71 -5.21
C GLU A 68 10.91 0.29 -5.66
N LYS A 69 10.52 -0.75 -4.90
CA LYS A 69 10.74 -2.17 -5.23
C LYS A 69 9.64 -2.75 -6.11
N CYS A 70 8.56 -2.02 -6.34
CA CYS A 70 7.40 -2.50 -7.08
C CYS A 70 7.75 -2.74 -8.55
N VAL A 71 7.36 -3.91 -9.05
CA VAL A 71 7.54 -4.30 -10.46
C VAL A 71 6.24 -4.22 -11.27
N LYS A 72 5.23 -3.50 -10.75
CA LYS A 72 3.98 -3.17 -11.45
C LYS A 72 3.17 -4.40 -11.88
N CYS A 73 3.29 -5.52 -11.17
CA CYS A 73 2.60 -6.77 -11.50
C CYS A 73 1.10 -6.79 -11.19
N LYS A 74 0.59 -5.77 -10.48
CA LYS A 74 -0.83 -5.64 -10.07
C LYS A 74 -1.41 -6.78 -9.23
N LEU A 75 -0.61 -7.74 -8.73
CA LEU A 75 -1.13 -8.83 -7.90
C LEU A 75 -1.88 -8.34 -6.66
N CYS A 76 -1.39 -7.30 -5.98
CA CYS A 76 -2.05 -6.73 -4.81
C CYS A 76 -3.40 -6.08 -5.14
N GLU A 77 -3.54 -5.51 -6.33
CA GLU A 77 -4.79 -4.92 -6.85
C GLU A 77 -5.77 -6.02 -7.25
N LEU A 78 -5.31 -7.03 -8.00
CA LEU A 78 -6.14 -8.15 -8.48
C LEU A 78 -6.64 -9.06 -7.36
N LEU A 79 -5.83 -9.27 -6.32
CA LEU A 79 -6.18 -10.15 -5.19
C LEU A 79 -6.87 -9.43 -4.05
N CYS A 80 -7.02 -8.10 -4.10
CA CYS A 80 -7.73 -7.37 -3.06
C CYS A 80 -9.24 -7.65 -3.18
N PRO A 81 -9.86 -8.34 -2.21
CA PRO A 81 -11.28 -8.69 -2.31
C PRO A 81 -12.21 -7.49 -2.20
N ASP A 82 -11.71 -6.34 -1.73
CA ASP A 82 -12.48 -5.12 -1.49
C ASP A 82 -12.06 -3.98 -2.44
N PHE A 83 -11.20 -4.26 -3.45
CA PHE A 83 -10.66 -3.27 -4.40
C PHE A 83 -10.06 -2.02 -3.75
N ALA A 84 -9.49 -2.19 -2.54
CA ALA A 84 -8.93 -1.12 -1.74
C ALA A 84 -7.53 -0.68 -2.20
N ILE A 85 -6.96 -1.28 -3.25
CA ILE A 85 -5.60 -1.00 -3.72
C ILE A 85 -5.64 -0.67 -5.20
N SER A 86 -4.93 0.39 -5.60
CA SER A 86 -4.73 0.78 -7.00
C SER A 86 -3.24 0.98 -7.27
N VAL A 87 -2.74 0.46 -8.41
CA VAL A 87 -1.35 0.61 -8.84
C VAL A 87 -1.32 1.37 -10.17
N ARG A 88 -0.64 2.53 -10.17
CA ARG A 88 -0.50 3.47 -11.30
C ARG A 88 0.98 3.77 -11.56
N TRP A 89 1.35 4.11 -12.79
CA TRP A 89 2.74 4.45 -13.16
C TRP A 89 2.79 5.32 -14.40
#